data_AF-A0A962R2E5-F1
#
_entry.id   AF-A0A962R2E5-F1
#
_cell.length_a   1.000
_cell.length_b   1.000
_cell.length_c   1.000
_cell.angle_alpha   90.00
_cell.angle_beta   90.00
_cell.angle_gamma   90.00
#
_symmetry.space_group_name_H-M   'P 1'
#
loop_
_entity.id
_entity.type
_entity.pdbx_description
1 polymer ?
#
loop_
_entity_poly.entity_id
_entity_poly.type
_entity_poly.pdbx_seq_one_letter_code
_entity_poly.pdbx_strand_id
1 'polypeptide(L)'
;MTLILPSLYSELETDALAHIVDELRHVPYLSEIVIGLDRADPDQWQHAREYFSVLPQHHRILWNDGPRLLELDAELAEQRLAPRERGKGRNVWYCMGYTLVSGRGQAVALHDCDIKTYDRGMLARLFYPIANPAFSFQFSKGYYARVAGGALKGRVTRLFVTPLIRALKISVGNLA
;
A
#
# COMPACT_ATOMS: atom_id res chain seq x y z
N MET A 1 -0.31 10.47 10.48
CA MET A 1 0.03 9.80 9.20
C MET A 1 -1.05 8.78 8.86
N THR A 2 -1.32 8.50 7.59
CA THR A 2 -2.34 7.53 7.17
C THR A 2 -1.71 6.35 6.43
N LEU A 3 -2.08 5.12 6.80
CA LEU A 3 -1.68 3.91 6.07
C LEU A 3 -2.86 3.37 5.25
N ILE A 4 -2.62 3.09 3.98
CA ILE A 4 -3.57 2.38 3.10
C ILE A 4 -3.15 0.91 2.97
N LEU A 5 -4.10 0.00 3.19
CA LEU A 5 -3.98 -1.44 3.03
C LEU A 5 -5.01 -1.95 2.00
N PRO A 6 -4.67 -2.03 0.70
CA PRO A 6 -5.51 -2.65 -0.30
C PRO A 6 -5.44 -4.17 -0.16
N SER A 7 -6.56 -4.80 0.18
CA SER A 7 -6.67 -6.22 0.48
C SER A 7 -7.77 -6.90 -0.33
N LEU A 8 -7.53 -8.14 -0.77
CA LEU A 8 -8.59 -9.10 -1.08
C LEU A 8 -9.09 -9.74 0.22
N TYR A 9 -10.34 -10.21 0.25
CA TYR A 9 -10.85 -10.98 1.39
C TYR A 9 -9.99 -12.20 1.69
N SER A 10 -9.55 -12.93 0.65
CA SER A 10 -8.70 -14.11 0.80
C SER A 10 -7.37 -13.86 1.53
N GLU A 11 -6.91 -12.60 1.61
CA GLU A 11 -5.69 -12.27 2.35
C GLU A 11 -5.92 -12.26 3.88
N LEU A 12 -7.16 -12.08 4.35
CA LEU A 12 -7.52 -12.19 5.78
C LEU A 12 -7.34 -13.61 6.31
N GLU A 13 -7.36 -14.60 5.43
CA GLU A 13 -7.13 -16.01 5.75
C GLU A 13 -5.63 -16.36 5.79
N THR A 14 -4.74 -15.41 5.51
CA THR A 14 -3.29 -15.63 5.47
C THR A 14 -2.58 -15.17 6.75
N ASP A 15 -1.55 -15.91 7.16
CA ASP A 15 -0.69 -15.52 8.28
C ASP A 15 0.02 -14.18 8.04
N ALA A 16 0.24 -13.80 6.78
CA ALA A 16 0.93 -12.56 6.42
C ALA A 16 0.14 -11.33 6.90
N LEU A 17 -1.16 -11.25 6.59
CA LEU A 17 -1.98 -10.13 7.02
C LEU A 17 -2.20 -10.15 8.55
N ALA A 18 -2.33 -11.32 9.15
CA ALA A 18 -2.44 -11.44 10.60
C ALA A 18 -1.19 -10.86 11.30
N HIS A 19 0.00 -11.20 10.78
CA HIS A 19 1.25 -10.64 11.27
C HIS A 19 1.37 -9.13 11.04
N ILE A 20 0.96 -8.63 9.86
CA ILE A 20 0.92 -7.18 9.59
C ILE A 20 0.02 -6.47 10.60
N VAL A 21 -1.19 -6.97 10.84
CA VAL A 21 -2.13 -6.37 11.81
C VAL A 21 -1.53 -6.34 13.20
N ASP A 22 -0.87 -7.42 13.65
CA ASP A 22 -0.24 -7.45 14.96
C ASP A 22 0.89 -6.42 15.10
N GLU A 23 1.79 -6.32 14.11
CA GLU A 23 2.82 -5.27 14.08
C GLU A 23 2.23 -3.86 14.09
N LEU A 24 1.13 -3.64 13.36
CA LEU A 24 0.46 -2.34 13.28
C LEU A 24 -0.16 -1.91 14.61
N ARG A 25 -0.57 -2.83 15.49
CA ARG A 25 -1.07 -2.48 16.84
C ARG A 25 -0.05 -1.69 17.66
N HIS A 26 1.23 -1.86 17.35
CA HIS A 26 2.34 -1.21 18.04
C HIS A 26 2.83 0.08 17.36
N VAL A 27 2.07 0.64 16.40
CA VAL A 27 2.45 1.85 15.66
C VAL A 27 1.66 3.08 16.15
N PRO A 28 2.22 3.92 17.03
CA PRO A 28 1.48 5.02 17.67
C PRO A 28 1.33 6.28 16.81
N TYR A 29 2.12 6.44 15.74
CA TYR A 29 2.11 7.64 14.90
C TYR A 29 1.08 7.60 13.75
N LEU A 30 0.38 6.46 13.60
CA LEU A 30 -0.70 6.33 12.65
C LEU A 30 -1.97 6.99 13.20
N SER A 31 -2.42 8.02 12.51
CA SER A 31 -3.67 8.72 12.80
C SER A 31 -4.86 8.00 12.20
N GLU A 32 -4.64 7.23 11.13
CA GLU A 32 -5.67 6.46 10.43
C GLU A 32 -5.07 5.26 9.69
N ILE A 33 -5.81 4.15 9.66
CA ILE A 33 -5.59 3.02 8.75
C ILE A 33 -6.82 2.86 7.85
N VAL A 34 -6.63 2.96 6.54
CA VAL A 34 -7.67 2.79 5.52
C VAL A 34 -7.46 1.45 4.84
N ILE A 35 -8.38 0.50 5.06
CA ILE A 35 -8.35 -0.82 4.44
C ILE A 35 -9.33 -0.82 3.28
N GLY A 36 -8.86 -1.10 2.06
CA GLY A 36 -9.74 -1.32 0.92
C GLY A 36 -9.96 -2.81 0.71
N LEU A 37 -11.18 -3.29 0.91
CA LEU A 37 -11.54 -4.70 0.84
C LEU A 37 -12.22 -5.03 -0.49
N ASP A 38 -11.57 -5.86 -1.29
CA ASP A 38 -12.10 -6.43 -2.53
C ASP A 38 -12.55 -7.89 -2.32
N ARG A 39 -13.49 -8.33 -3.14
CA ARG A 39 -13.99 -9.72 -3.25
C ARG A 39 -14.50 -10.29 -1.94
N ALA A 40 -15.22 -9.48 -1.16
CA ALA A 40 -15.96 -9.93 0.01
C ALA A 40 -17.46 -9.98 -0.31
N ASP A 41 -18.15 -11.01 0.16
CA ASP A 41 -19.60 -11.06 0.29
C ASP A 41 -20.07 -10.40 1.63
N PRO A 42 -21.38 -10.31 1.92
CA PRO A 42 -21.88 -9.68 3.15
C PRO A 42 -21.39 -10.32 4.46
N ASP A 43 -21.25 -11.65 4.51
CA ASP A 43 -20.81 -12.36 5.71
C ASP A 43 -19.30 -12.15 5.90
N GLN A 44 -18.55 -12.24 4.81
CA GLN A 44 -17.12 -11.93 4.74
C GLN A 44 -16.82 -10.47 5.09
N TRP A 45 -17.69 -9.53 4.71
CA TRP A 45 -17.62 -8.13 5.13
C TRP A 45 -17.77 -8.00 6.64
N GLN A 46 -18.74 -8.68 7.24
CA GLN A 46 -18.93 -8.65 8.69
C GLN A 46 -17.71 -9.24 9.41
N HIS A 47 -17.19 -10.37 8.93
CA HIS A 47 -15.95 -10.95 9.44
C HIS A 47 -14.76 -9.98 9.35
N ALA A 48 -14.59 -9.28 8.22
CA ALA A 48 -13.51 -8.30 8.06
C ALA A 48 -13.59 -7.17 9.09
N ARG A 49 -14.80 -6.71 9.45
CA ARG A 49 -14.98 -5.69 10.49
C ARG A 49 -14.52 -6.17 11.86
N GLU A 50 -14.82 -7.43 12.19
CA GLU A 50 -14.37 -8.05 13.45
C GLU A 50 -12.86 -8.25 13.44
N TYR A 51 -12.31 -8.74 12.32
CA TYR A 51 -10.88 -8.99 12.13
C TYR A 51 -10.02 -7.74 12.40
N PHE A 52 -10.37 -6.59 11.80
CA PHE A 52 -9.61 -5.36 11.98
C PHE A 52 -9.92 -4.59 13.27
N SER A 53 -10.94 -5.01 14.04
CA SER A 53 -11.34 -4.34 15.28
C SER A 53 -10.25 -4.33 16.36
N VAL A 54 -9.26 -5.22 16.24
CA VAL A 54 -8.09 -5.31 17.14
C VAL A 54 -7.12 -4.13 17.00
N LEU A 55 -7.21 -3.36 15.91
CA LEU A 55 -6.37 -2.19 15.67
C LEU A 55 -6.78 -1.05 16.62
N PRO A 56 -5.88 -0.57 17.49
CA PRO A 56 -6.19 0.52 18.41
C PRO A 56 -6.32 1.89 17.72
N GLN A 57 -5.80 2.04 16.50
CA GLN A 57 -5.92 3.27 15.72
C GLN A 57 -7.33 3.41 15.13
N HIS A 58 -7.73 4.65 14.82
CA HIS A 58 -8.89 4.89 13.97
C HIS A 58 -8.68 4.16 12.64
N HIS A 59 -9.58 3.27 12.28
CA HIS A 59 -9.50 2.53 11.03
C HIS A 59 -10.85 2.53 10.31
N ARG A 60 -10.78 2.44 8.98
CA ARG A 60 -11.95 2.42 8.10
C ARG A 60 -11.74 1.35 7.04
N ILE A 61 -12.77 0.53 6.86
CA ILE A 61 -12.79 -0.50 5.83
C ILE A 61 -13.72 -0.03 4.71
N LEU A 62 -13.20 0.04 3.50
CA LEU A 62 -13.90 0.38 2.28
C LEU A 62 -14.22 -0.91 1.56
N TRP A 63 -15.47 -1.37 1.63
CA TRP A 63 -15.91 -2.56 0.90
C TRP A 63 -16.21 -2.20 -0.54
N ASN A 64 -15.23 -2.40 -1.43
CA ASN A 64 -15.28 -1.91 -2.82
C ASN A 64 -16.35 -2.60 -3.68
N ASP A 65 -16.75 -3.82 -3.28
CA ASP A 65 -17.84 -4.57 -3.90
C ASP A 65 -19.15 -4.46 -3.11
N GLY A 66 -19.17 -3.63 -2.06
CA GLY A 66 -20.36 -3.39 -1.24
C GLY A 66 -21.31 -2.38 -1.90
N PRO A 67 -22.62 -2.42 -1.58
CA PRO A 67 -23.64 -1.60 -2.25
C PRO A 67 -23.29 -0.11 -2.31
N ARG A 68 -22.83 0.46 -1.19
CA ARG A 68 -22.51 1.90 -1.09
C ARG A 68 -21.34 2.33 -1.97
N LEU A 69 -20.30 1.51 -2.13
CA LEU A 69 -19.18 1.85 -3.01
C LEU A 69 -19.47 1.53 -4.47
N LEU A 70 -20.34 0.56 -4.75
CA LEU A 70 -20.85 0.35 -6.11
C LEU A 70 -21.72 1.52 -6.59
N GLU A 71 -22.58 2.07 -5.72
CA GLU A 71 -23.34 3.29 -6.01
C GLU A 71 -22.40 4.48 -6.28
N LEU A 72 -21.40 4.71 -5.41
CA LEU A 72 -20.41 5.76 -5.62
C LEU A 72 -19.59 5.55 -6.91
N ASP A 73 -19.22 4.31 -7.23
CA ASP A 73 -18.51 3.97 -8.47
C ASP A 73 -19.34 4.31 -9.70
N ALA A 74 -20.65 4.06 -9.67
CA ALA A 74 -21.56 4.44 -10.74
C ALA A 74 -21.66 5.97 -10.90
N GLU A 75 -21.84 6.71 -9.80
CA GLU A 75 -21.86 8.19 -9.83
C GLU A 75 -20.56 8.76 -10.42
N LEU A 76 -19.41 8.22 -10.00
CA LEU A 76 -18.11 8.65 -10.50
C LEU A 76 -17.88 8.21 -11.95
N ALA A 77 -18.44 7.09 -12.39
CA ALA A 77 -18.36 6.61 -13.76
C ALA A 77 -19.12 7.53 -14.73
N GLU A 78 -20.30 8.03 -14.33
CA GLU A 78 -21.07 9.03 -15.08
C GLU A 78 -20.25 10.31 -15.31
N GLN A 79 -19.48 10.72 -14.31
CA GLN A 79 -18.57 11.87 -14.38
C GLN A 79 -17.22 11.56 -15.05
N ARG A 80 -17.01 10.32 -15.53
CA ARG A 80 -15.74 9.84 -16.12
C ARG A 80 -14.54 9.92 -15.17
N LEU A 81 -14.79 9.83 -13.86
CA LEU A 81 -13.78 9.86 -12.81
C LEU A 81 -13.44 8.45 -12.28
N ALA A 82 -14.37 7.48 -12.37
CA ALA A 82 -14.15 6.14 -11.86
C ALA A 82 -13.06 5.35 -12.63
N PRO A 83 -12.22 4.56 -11.94
CA PRO A 83 -11.30 3.63 -12.58
C PRO A 83 -12.04 2.57 -13.39
N ARG A 84 -11.62 2.33 -14.64
CA ARG A 84 -12.31 1.41 -15.56
C ARG A 84 -12.01 -0.07 -15.29
N GLU A 85 -10.81 -0.38 -14.84
CA GLU A 85 -10.33 -1.75 -14.69
C GLU A 85 -10.39 -2.19 -13.23
N ARG A 86 -10.91 -3.40 -12.98
CA ARG A 86 -10.86 -4.02 -11.66
C ARG A 86 -9.43 -4.43 -11.34
N GLY A 87 -9.08 -4.32 -10.06
CA GLY A 87 -7.80 -4.76 -9.52
C GLY A 87 -7.28 -3.81 -8.45
N LYS A 88 -6.07 -4.10 -7.97
CA LYS A 88 -5.42 -3.35 -6.89
C LYS A 88 -5.36 -1.84 -7.14
N GLY A 89 -5.18 -1.42 -8.38
CA GLY A 89 -5.18 0.01 -8.76
C GLY A 89 -6.51 0.71 -8.45
N ARG A 90 -7.65 0.09 -8.75
CA ARG A 90 -8.98 0.61 -8.44
C ARG A 90 -9.21 0.69 -6.93
N ASN A 91 -8.83 -0.35 -6.20
CA ASN A 91 -8.92 -0.39 -4.73
C ASN A 91 -8.14 0.77 -4.10
N VAL A 92 -6.89 0.94 -4.51
CA VAL A 92 -6.03 2.05 -4.04
C VAL A 92 -6.62 3.40 -4.41
N TRP A 93 -7.19 3.56 -5.61
CA TRP A 93 -7.80 4.81 -6.05
C TRP A 93 -8.93 5.25 -5.12
N TYR A 94 -9.83 4.34 -4.74
CA TYR A 94 -10.92 4.62 -3.79
C TYR A 94 -10.39 4.93 -2.39
N CYS A 95 -9.39 4.19 -1.90
CA CYS A 95 -8.76 4.45 -0.61
C CYS A 95 -8.09 5.83 -0.57
N MET A 96 -7.43 6.24 -1.65
CA MET A 96 -6.83 7.57 -1.78
C MET A 96 -7.89 8.65 -1.79
N GLY A 97 -8.99 8.47 -2.54
CA GLY A 97 -10.13 9.39 -2.52
C GLY A 97 -10.70 9.59 -1.13
N TYR A 98 -10.91 8.49 -0.38
CA TYR A 98 -11.34 8.57 1.01
C TYR A 98 -10.32 9.28 1.90
N THR A 99 -9.03 8.96 1.77
CA THR A 99 -7.96 9.57 2.57
C THR A 99 -7.85 11.08 2.35
N LEU A 100 -8.05 11.54 1.11
CA LEU A 100 -8.07 12.97 0.77
C LEU A 100 -9.21 13.70 1.48
N VAL A 101 -10.40 13.09 1.54
CA VAL A 101 -11.57 13.67 2.20
C VAL A 101 -11.50 13.53 3.73
N SER A 102 -10.92 12.45 4.25
CA SER A 102 -10.81 12.23 5.70
C SER A 102 -9.91 13.28 6.35
N GLY A 103 -8.86 13.73 5.66
CA GLY A 103 -7.94 14.78 6.13
C GLY A 103 -7.19 14.44 7.42
N ARG A 104 -7.24 13.18 7.88
CA ARG A 104 -6.66 12.76 9.18
C ARG A 104 -5.14 12.66 9.17
N GLY A 105 -4.54 12.51 7.99
CA GLY A 105 -3.10 12.38 7.81
C GLY A 105 -2.56 13.34 6.77
N GLN A 106 -1.40 13.95 7.07
CA GLN A 106 -0.67 14.82 6.13
C GLN A 106 0.25 14.04 5.19
N ALA A 107 0.59 12.79 5.54
CA ALA A 107 1.39 11.89 4.73
C ALA A 107 0.66 10.54 4.65
N VAL A 108 0.69 9.94 3.46
CA VAL A 108 0.01 8.68 3.15
C VAL A 108 1.04 7.64 2.73
N ALA A 109 1.01 6.48 3.38
CA ALA A 109 1.77 5.29 2.98
C ALA A 109 0.82 4.24 2.41
N LEU A 110 1.36 3.36 1.57
CA LEU A 110 0.66 2.22 1.01
C LEU A 110 1.53 0.99 1.16
N HIS A 111 0.98 -0.06 1.78
CA HIS A 111 1.64 -1.36 1.91
C HIS A 111 0.76 -2.46 1.34
N ASP A 112 1.41 -3.50 0.81
CA ASP A 112 0.74 -4.70 0.36
C ASP A 112 0.38 -5.59 1.57
N CYS A 113 -0.74 -6.31 1.47
CA CYS A 113 -1.24 -7.18 2.54
C CYS A 113 -0.61 -8.59 2.53
N ASP A 114 0.29 -8.89 1.60
CA ASP A 114 0.94 -10.19 1.41
C ASP A 114 2.42 -10.22 1.87
N ILE A 115 2.87 -9.20 2.61
CA ILE A 115 4.25 -9.09 3.08
C ILE A 115 4.48 -10.04 4.26
N LYS A 116 5.05 -11.22 3.99
CA LYS A 116 5.32 -12.25 5.00
C LYS A 116 6.33 -11.87 6.08
N THR A 117 7.29 -11.01 5.77
CA THR A 117 8.35 -10.59 6.70
C THR A 117 8.14 -9.14 7.13
N TYR A 118 6.88 -8.77 7.36
CA TYR A 118 6.54 -7.40 7.71
C TYR A 118 7.19 -7.02 9.04
N ASP A 119 7.72 -5.81 9.11
CA ASP A 119 8.21 -5.22 10.36
C ASP A 119 7.74 -3.77 10.34
N ARG A 120 7.25 -3.25 11.48
CA ARG A 120 6.81 -1.85 11.56
C ARG A 120 7.90 -0.84 11.19
N GLY A 121 9.18 -1.23 11.28
CA GLY A 121 10.31 -0.45 10.76
C GLY A 121 10.26 -0.23 9.24
N MET A 122 9.63 -1.11 8.46
CA MET A 122 9.37 -0.88 7.03
C MET A 122 8.49 0.36 6.83
N LEU A 123 7.43 0.48 7.63
CA LEU A 123 6.51 1.62 7.57
C LEU A 123 7.21 2.91 8.02
N ALA A 124 7.96 2.84 9.11
CA ALA A 124 8.71 3.98 9.61
C ALA A 124 9.72 4.51 8.57
N ARG A 125 10.45 3.60 7.91
CA ARG A 125 11.39 3.95 6.83
C ARG A 125 10.71 4.55 5.61
N LEU A 126 9.47 4.15 5.30
CA LEU A 126 8.71 4.72 4.20
C LEU A 126 8.28 6.16 4.50
N PHE A 127 7.79 6.42 5.71
CA PHE A 127 7.37 7.76 6.12
C PHE A 127 8.53 8.71 6.42
N TYR A 128 9.65 8.21 6.94
CA TYR A 128 10.73 9.07 7.46
C TYR A 128 11.24 10.14 6.47
N PRO A 129 11.49 9.83 5.18
CA PRO A 129 11.89 10.84 4.20
C PRO A 129 10.85 11.95 3.97
N ILE A 130 9.57 11.66 4.19
CA ILE A 130 8.44 12.59 3.99
C ILE A 130 8.14 13.38 5.26
N ALA A 131 8.26 12.72 6.41
CA ALA A 131 7.87 13.28 7.70
C ALA A 131 8.96 14.13 8.35
N ASN A 132 10.24 13.90 8.01
CA ASN A 132 11.34 14.66 8.58
C ASN A 132 11.47 16.03 7.86
N PRO A 133 11.28 17.17 8.57
CA PRO A 133 11.36 18.51 7.97
C PRO A 133 12.74 18.87 7.40
N ALA A 134 13.81 18.17 7.81
CA ALA A 134 15.14 18.34 7.25
C ALA A 134 15.25 17.82 5.81
N PHE A 135 14.27 17.04 5.35
CA PHE A 135 14.18 16.57 3.98
C PHE A 135 13.07 17.29 3.23
N SER A 136 13.27 17.50 1.92
CA SER A 136 12.28 18.13 1.05
C SER A 136 11.65 17.11 0.08
N PHE A 137 11.52 15.84 0.51
CA PHE A 137 10.91 14.80 -0.31
C PHE A 137 9.38 14.81 -0.17
N GLN A 138 8.69 14.77 -1.30
CA GLN A 138 7.23 14.61 -1.37
C GLN A 138 6.81 13.17 -1.70
N PHE A 139 7.77 12.31 -2.05
CA PHE A 139 7.52 10.92 -2.41
C PHE A 139 8.67 10.02 -1.95
N SER A 140 8.30 8.87 -1.37
CA SER A 140 9.22 7.85 -0.86
C SER A 140 8.74 6.49 -1.33
N LYS A 141 9.69 5.64 -1.73
CA LYS A 141 9.39 4.32 -2.26
C LYS A 141 10.34 3.29 -1.67
N GLY A 142 9.76 2.27 -1.05
CA GLY A 142 10.50 1.10 -0.58
C GLY A 142 11.03 0.27 -1.74
N TYR A 143 12.28 -0.17 -1.63
CA TYR A 143 12.91 -1.12 -2.55
C TYR A 143 13.53 -2.25 -1.75
N TYR A 144 13.40 -3.48 -2.26
CA TYR A 144 14.10 -4.63 -1.71
C TYR A 144 14.89 -5.32 -2.83
N ALA A 145 16.12 -5.73 -2.51
CA ALA A 145 16.93 -6.51 -3.42
C ALA A 145 16.38 -7.93 -3.49
N ARG A 146 16.14 -8.44 -4.70
CA ARG A 146 15.89 -9.88 -4.90
C ARG A 146 17.19 -10.51 -5.36
N VAL A 147 17.90 -11.21 -4.47
CA VAL A 147 19.10 -11.96 -4.82
C VAL A 147 18.71 -13.43 -4.95
N ALA A 148 19.00 -14.04 -6.10
CA ALA A 148 18.77 -15.47 -6.30
C ALA A 148 19.85 -16.04 -7.22
N GLY A 149 20.49 -17.14 -6.79
CA GLY A 149 21.56 -17.80 -7.55
C GLY A 149 22.77 -16.90 -7.79
N GLY A 150 23.17 -16.11 -6.79
CA GLY A 150 24.31 -15.19 -6.90
C GLY A 150 24.09 -13.94 -7.76
N ALA A 151 22.86 -13.71 -8.26
CA ALA A 151 22.54 -12.57 -9.12
C ALA A 151 21.44 -11.69 -8.52
N LEU A 152 21.56 -10.38 -8.71
CA LEU A 152 20.50 -9.42 -8.45
C LEU A 152 19.42 -9.54 -9.53
N LYS A 153 18.18 -9.79 -9.12
CA LYS A 153 16.99 -9.91 -9.99
C LYS A 153 15.96 -8.83 -9.66
N GLY A 154 14.98 -8.68 -10.55
CA GLY A 154 13.80 -7.83 -10.34
C GLY A 154 13.82 -6.49 -11.06
N ARG A 155 12.82 -5.66 -10.74
CA ARG A 155 12.56 -4.40 -11.48
C ARG A 155 13.67 -3.38 -11.31
N VAL A 156 14.28 -3.26 -10.13
CA VAL A 156 15.41 -2.33 -9.90
C VAL A 156 16.60 -2.70 -10.77
N THR A 157 16.95 -3.99 -10.84
CA THR A 157 18.02 -4.45 -11.71
C THR A 157 17.72 -4.13 -13.17
N ARG A 158 16.52 -4.46 -13.64
CA ARG A 158 16.13 -4.31 -15.05
C ARG A 158 15.94 -2.85 -15.48
N LEU A 159 15.33 -2.03 -14.64
CA LEU A 159 14.88 -0.67 -14.99
C LEU A 159 15.87 0.41 -14.57
N PHE A 160 16.79 0.13 -13.65
CA PHE A 160 17.75 1.11 -13.16
C PHE A 160 19.20 0.62 -13.24
N VAL A 161 19.56 -0.46 -12.54
CA VAL A 161 20.96 -0.89 -12.41
C VAL A 161 21.58 -1.28 -13.75
N THR A 162 20.91 -2.12 -14.53
CA THR A 162 21.41 -2.53 -15.85
C THR A 162 21.50 -1.35 -16.82
N PRO A 163 20.48 -0.49 -16.97
CA PRO A 163 20.60 0.74 -17.76
C PRO A 163 21.73 1.67 -17.29
N LEU A 164 21.88 1.87 -15.98
CA LEU A 164 22.92 2.72 -15.40
C LEU A 164 24.32 2.18 -15.70
N ILE A 165 24.57 0.89 -15.47
CA ILE A 165 25.86 0.26 -15.77
C ILE A 165 26.16 0.34 -17.28
N ARG A 166 25.16 0.12 -18.15
CA ARG A 166 25.32 0.28 -19.59
C ARG A 166 25.66 1.71 -19.98
N ALA A 167 24.97 2.70 -19.42
CA ALA A 167 25.24 4.11 -19.65
C ALA A 167 26.67 4.47 -19.21
N LEU A 168 27.08 4.03 -18.01
CA LEU A 168 28.44 4.23 -17.53
C LEU A 168 29.47 3.59 -18.47
N LYS A 169 29.27 2.35 -18.93
CA LYS A 169 30.17 1.72 -19.90
C LYS A 169 30.30 2.49 -21.22
N ILE A 170 29.22 3.12 -21.68
CA ILE A 170 29.24 3.98 -22.88
C ILE A 170 30.01 5.27 -22.60
N SER A 171 29.78 5.89 -21.45
CA SER A 171 30.34 7.21 -21.12
C SER A 171 31.80 7.17 -20.66
N VAL A 172 32.19 6.18 -19.86
CA VAL A 172 33.53 6.10 -19.24
C VAL A 172 34.36 4.91 -19.72
N GLY A 173 33.82 4.07 -20.60
CA GLY A 173 34.47 2.84 -21.07
C GLY A 173 34.29 1.67 -20.10
N ASN A 174 34.93 0.53 -20.40
CA ASN A 174 34.86 -0.63 -19.51
C ASN A 174 35.56 -0.31 -18.19
N LEU A 175 34.81 -0.34 -17.09
CA LEU A 175 35.36 -0.37 -15.74
C LEU A 175 36.18 -1.67 -15.61
N ALA A 176 37.49 -1.52 -15.50
CA ALA A 176 38.46 -2.59 -15.32
C ALA A 176 38.29 -3.29 -13.97
#